data_AF-A0A9D5QG64-F1
#
_entry.id   AF-A0A9D5QG64-F1
#
_cell.length_a   1.000
_cell.length_b   1.000
_cell.length_c   1.000
_cell.angle_alpha   90.00
_cell.angle_beta   90.00
_cell.angle_gamma   90.00
#
_symmetry.space_group_name_H-M   'P 1'
#
loop_
_entity.id
_entity.type
_entity.pdbx_description
1 polymer ?
#
loop_
_entity_poly.entity_id
_entity_poly.type
_entity_poly.pdbx_seq_one_letter_code
_entity_poly.pdbx_strand_id
1 'polypeptide(L)'
;MTRCLSPLCAAYVAVAVLSPFSFSATIDVLSSGVTGDGSNETSVIQAVIDGASAGDTLYFGSPPTAYGVASINVGKPLTLLGDGWTCGEEGREARTGGTFEGAEIRQVSGDGTIVSIGTSNATIDGLKIKGRGYTGPRGSNTVIYATGSKTNITVRNCWLCETNNRCIDFTHGVSHVVVQNNRIEDIHYVGVMLHEVKVAHVIGNHIEDLQDPVSGEIYHNGYGIVISGDDPAADAIPEDIILQDNFVKHVPEWHCINNHYGERVLAVDNDVRDAEVGLVKTYKPQTGLAGGYNLYINNYAENHTRNGSWCIGPRQMGTSYPYEQDNHFIGNTYKDVVKNYSRGQEGFRVHHEKWINPPTDIWYFANGHLDLHHSNNDPDGGYDLEAGQPLSYKNTFTTPDAPADLTVVADASKVTLTWTMTDSEHDSFELQRSDNGSTGWQTVAWRPPNINRWKFTSTNPNLVPFDPLMYIYRAANEGHYRIRAWNGNESSAWSNVSEAGGATSLETGVSRRSAARLSVSPQPVTARADISFAPASPNLRLSVHTLQGELVHELLDIRDVRAEWDASAYPNGMYVVRLQIGNRVHSVTMLVAR
;
A
#
# COMPACT_ATOMS: atom_id res chain seq x y z
N MET A 1 -44.80 -56.47 -16.48
CA MET A 1 -43.60 -55.62 -16.58
C MET A 1 -43.51 -54.77 -15.32
N THR A 2 -42.83 -55.33 -14.34
CA THR A 2 -42.48 -54.72 -13.05
C THR A 2 -41.27 -53.82 -13.29
N ARG A 3 -41.35 -52.53 -12.97
CA ARG A 3 -40.15 -51.69 -12.79
C ARG A 3 -40.22 -51.04 -11.40
N CYS A 4 -39.22 -51.42 -10.61
CA CYS A 4 -38.86 -50.91 -9.32
C CYS A 4 -38.64 -49.38 -9.38
N LEU A 5 -39.25 -48.66 -8.45
CA LEU A 5 -38.72 -47.39 -7.96
C LEU A 5 -37.89 -47.70 -6.72
N SER A 6 -36.59 -47.38 -6.79
CA SER A 6 -35.62 -47.57 -5.71
C SER A 6 -35.82 -46.57 -4.56
N PRO A 7 -35.63 -46.96 -3.29
CA PRO A 7 -35.67 -46.06 -2.15
C PRO A 7 -34.29 -45.39 -1.98
N LEU A 8 -33.99 -44.36 -2.78
CA LEU A 8 -32.74 -43.59 -2.64
C LEU A 8 -32.92 -42.06 -2.63
N CYS A 9 -34.15 -41.55 -2.50
CA CYS A 9 -34.41 -40.10 -2.43
C CYS A 9 -34.88 -39.59 -1.06
N ALA A 10 -34.83 -40.41 -0.01
CA ALA A 10 -35.31 -40.02 1.33
C ALA A 10 -34.20 -39.69 2.36
N ALA A 11 -32.94 -39.51 1.93
CA ALA A 11 -31.80 -39.32 2.84
C ALA A 11 -30.99 -38.02 2.62
N TYR A 12 -31.53 -37.01 1.94
CA TYR A 12 -30.83 -35.73 1.69
C TYR A 12 -31.62 -34.48 2.09
N VAL A 13 -32.54 -34.58 3.07
CA VAL A 13 -33.34 -33.42 3.55
C VAL A 13 -33.23 -33.21 5.07
N ALA A 14 -32.27 -33.84 5.75
CA ALA A 14 -32.20 -33.74 7.22
C ALA A 14 -30.78 -33.74 7.80
N VAL A 15 -29.85 -32.90 7.29
CA VAL A 15 -28.75 -32.31 8.09
C VAL A 15 -28.33 -30.96 7.48
N ALA A 16 -29.26 -30.00 7.45
CA ALA A 16 -28.92 -28.57 7.45
C ALA A 16 -29.61 -27.95 8.67
N VAL A 17 -29.37 -28.56 9.84
CA VAL A 17 -29.74 -27.98 11.12
C VAL A 17 -28.79 -26.82 11.34
N LEU A 18 -29.25 -25.62 10.97
CA LEU A 18 -29.03 -24.37 11.69
C LEU A 18 -27.67 -24.28 12.41
N SER A 19 -26.58 -24.16 11.66
CA SER A 19 -25.49 -23.35 12.19
C SER A 19 -26.08 -21.96 12.39
N PRO A 20 -26.13 -21.40 13.61
CA PRO A 20 -26.57 -20.03 13.78
C PRO A 20 -25.67 -19.18 12.89
N PHE A 21 -26.27 -18.47 11.93
CA PHE A 21 -25.59 -17.37 11.27
C PHE A 21 -25.28 -16.37 12.39
N SER A 22 -24.07 -16.43 12.92
CA SER A 22 -23.56 -15.39 13.81
C SER A 22 -23.34 -14.17 12.92
N PHE A 23 -24.29 -13.24 12.97
CA PHE A 23 -24.07 -11.92 12.40
C PHE A 23 -22.88 -11.29 13.13
N SER A 24 -21.89 -10.82 12.37
CA SER A 24 -20.82 -9.99 12.91
C SER A 24 -21.44 -8.74 13.53
N ALA A 25 -21.22 -8.54 14.82
CA ALA A 25 -21.68 -7.35 15.52
C ALA A 25 -20.61 -6.26 15.46
N THR A 26 -21.04 -5.00 15.43
CA THR A 26 -20.18 -3.86 15.75
C THR A 26 -20.39 -3.49 17.21
N ILE A 27 -19.33 -3.56 18.01
CA ILE A 27 -19.32 -3.23 19.43
C ILE A 27 -18.58 -1.91 19.59
N ASP A 28 -19.27 -0.89 20.07
CA ASP A 28 -18.65 0.37 20.48
C ASP A 28 -17.90 0.16 21.81
N VAL A 29 -16.58 0.36 21.78
CA VAL A 29 -15.69 0.16 22.92
C VAL A 29 -16.05 1.11 24.07
N LEU A 30 -16.47 2.35 23.80
CA LEU A 30 -16.87 3.31 24.85
C LEU A 30 -18.12 2.85 25.60
N SER A 31 -19.08 2.28 24.86
CA SER A 31 -20.31 1.74 25.45
C SER A 31 -20.08 0.56 26.39
N SER A 32 -18.86 -0.01 26.39
CA SER A 32 -18.49 -1.19 27.17
C SER A 32 -17.80 -0.87 28.51
N GLY A 33 -17.86 0.39 28.96
CA GLY A 33 -17.31 0.84 30.24
C GLY A 33 -15.87 1.35 30.16
N VAL A 34 -15.36 1.57 28.95
CA VAL A 34 -14.07 2.24 28.67
C VAL A 34 -14.33 3.76 28.65
N THR A 35 -13.50 4.54 29.35
CA THR A 35 -13.61 5.99 29.46
C THR A 35 -12.93 6.72 28.31
N GLY A 36 -11.85 6.17 27.76
CA GLY A 36 -11.09 6.80 26.69
C GLY A 36 -10.44 8.13 27.10
N ASP A 37 -10.08 8.27 28.38
CA ASP A 37 -9.51 9.51 28.97
C ASP A 37 -7.96 9.53 29.01
N GLY A 38 -7.32 8.52 28.45
CA GLY A 38 -5.87 8.33 28.41
C GLY A 38 -5.30 7.60 29.62
N SER A 39 -6.13 7.24 30.61
CA SER A 39 -5.72 6.38 31.72
C SER A 39 -5.44 4.94 31.26
N ASN A 40 -4.84 4.12 32.14
CA ASN A 40 -4.56 2.73 31.80
C ASN A 40 -5.85 1.88 31.88
N GLU A 41 -6.41 1.57 30.73
CA GLU A 41 -7.66 0.84 30.54
C GLU A 41 -7.44 -0.59 30.02
N THR A 42 -6.20 -1.09 30.09
CA THR A 42 -5.79 -2.39 29.53
C THR A 42 -6.75 -3.52 29.88
N SER A 43 -7.09 -3.69 31.16
CA SER A 43 -7.93 -4.80 31.61
C SER A 43 -9.36 -4.70 31.08
N VAL A 44 -9.90 -3.49 30.98
CA VAL A 44 -11.28 -3.27 30.49
C VAL A 44 -11.34 -3.49 28.99
N ILE A 45 -10.40 -2.92 28.23
CA ILE A 45 -10.31 -3.13 26.78
C ILE A 45 -10.06 -4.61 26.46
N GLN A 46 -9.17 -5.29 27.21
CA GLN A 46 -8.95 -6.72 27.03
C GLN A 46 -10.22 -7.53 27.33
N ALA A 47 -11.00 -7.16 28.34
CA ALA A 47 -12.27 -7.83 28.63
C ALA A 47 -13.30 -7.66 27.48
N VAL A 48 -13.32 -6.51 26.80
CA VAL A 48 -14.14 -6.31 25.59
C VAL A 48 -13.68 -7.23 24.46
N ILE A 49 -12.36 -7.32 24.22
CA ILE A 49 -11.78 -8.21 23.21
C ILE A 49 -12.11 -9.68 23.52
N ASP A 50 -11.96 -10.10 24.77
CA ASP A 50 -12.21 -11.47 25.20
C ASP A 50 -13.70 -11.82 25.17
N GLY A 51 -14.57 -10.84 25.41
CA GLY A 51 -16.03 -10.98 25.36
C GLY A 51 -16.60 -11.03 23.94
N ALA A 52 -15.91 -10.44 22.96
CA ALA A 52 -16.35 -10.41 21.57
C ALA A 52 -16.36 -11.80 20.92
N SER A 53 -17.26 -12.00 19.96
CA SER A 53 -17.35 -13.22 19.15
C SER A 53 -16.42 -13.13 17.94
N ALA A 54 -15.98 -14.29 17.43
CA ALA A 54 -15.19 -14.31 16.20
C ALA A 54 -16.00 -13.73 15.04
N GLY A 55 -15.39 -12.81 14.30
CA GLY A 55 -15.99 -12.03 13.22
C GLY A 55 -16.48 -10.65 13.65
N ASP A 56 -16.58 -10.35 14.94
CA ASP A 56 -17.05 -9.05 15.41
C ASP A 56 -16.07 -7.91 15.07
N THR A 57 -16.62 -6.70 15.03
CA THR A 57 -15.88 -5.45 14.87
C THR A 57 -15.93 -4.65 16.18
N LEU A 58 -14.77 -4.32 16.74
CA LEU A 58 -14.63 -3.43 17.89
C LEU A 58 -14.31 -2.03 17.38
N TYR A 59 -15.25 -1.11 17.57
CA TYR A 59 -15.16 0.25 17.07
C TYR A 59 -14.70 1.21 18.19
N PHE A 60 -13.64 1.98 17.92
CA PHE A 60 -12.96 2.83 18.91
C PHE A 60 -13.27 4.35 18.79
N GLY A 61 -13.84 4.91 17.72
CA GLY A 61 -13.99 6.39 17.51
C GLY A 61 -15.44 6.91 17.47
N SER A 62 -15.86 8.20 17.62
CA SER A 62 -15.28 9.58 17.74
C SER A 62 -16.06 10.40 18.82
N PRO A 63 -15.63 11.56 19.44
CA PRO A 63 -14.27 12.18 19.63
C PRO A 63 -14.01 12.92 21.00
N PRO A 64 -12.77 13.38 21.34
CA PRO A 64 -11.47 12.73 21.19
C PRO A 64 -11.23 11.80 22.38
N THR A 65 -11.03 10.51 22.10
CA THR A 65 -10.75 9.49 23.12
C THR A 65 -9.34 8.93 22.94
N ALA A 66 -8.61 8.87 24.05
CA ALA A 66 -7.31 8.23 24.15
C ALA A 66 -7.46 6.99 25.03
N TYR A 67 -7.18 5.82 24.48
CA TYR A 67 -7.24 4.55 25.19
C TYR A 67 -5.85 4.19 25.66
N GLY A 68 -5.55 4.43 26.93
CA GLY A 68 -4.25 4.05 27.48
C GLY A 68 -4.17 2.55 27.70
N VAL A 69 -3.17 1.88 27.16
CA VAL A 69 -2.95 0.43 27.32
C VAL A 69 -1.50 0.13 27.69
N ALA A 70 -1.26 -1.02 28.35
CA ALA A 70 0.06 -1.60 28.51
C ALA A 70 0.35 -2.55 27.35
N SER A 71 -0.59 -3.47 27.10
CA SER A 71 -0.58 -4.44 26.00
C SER A 71 -1.97 -5.06 25.89
N ILE A 72 -2.47 -5.27 24.68
CA ILE A 72 -3.71 -6.00 24.40
C ILE A 72 -3.44 -7.14 23.41
N ASN A 73 -4.19 -8.23 23.54
CA ASN A 73 -4.07 -9.42 22.70
C ASN A 73 -5.38 -9.71 21.96
N VAL A 74 -5.32 -9.70 20.63
CA VAL A 74 -6.41 -10.09 19.74
C VAL A 74 -6.37 -11.61 19.56
N GLY A 75 -7.00 -12.33 20.49
CA GLY A 75 -7.00 -13.79 20.53
C GLY A 75 -8.01 -14.47 19.60
N LYS A 76 -8.89 -13.72 18.93
CA LYS A 76 -9.96 -14.22 18.06
C LYS A 76 -10.01 -13.44 16.74
N PRO A 77 -10.53 -14.03 15.64
CA PRO A 77 -10.78 -13.30 14.40
C PRO A 77 -11.64 -12.08 14.67
N LEU A 78 -11.07 -10.88 14.66
CA LEU A 78 -11.74 -9.64 15.03
C LEU A 78 -11.25 -8.52 14.12
N THR A 79 -12.10 -7.51 13.96
CA THR A 79 -11.70 -6.23 13.37
C THR A 79 -11.62 -5.18 14.47
N LEU A 80 -10.45 -4.59 14.69
CA LEU A 80 -10.30 -3.36 15.47
C LEU A 80 -10.41 -2.18 14.51
N LEU A 81 -11.44 -1.35 14.68
CA LEU A 81 -11.81 -0.28 13.77
C LEU A 81 -11.73 1.09 14.46
N GLY A 82 -11.01 2.03 13.85
CA GLY A 82 -11.07 3.45 14.17
C GLY A 82 -11.70 4.26 13.03
N ASP A 83 -11.72 5.58 13.19
CA ASP A 83 -12.34 6.50 12.21
C ASP A 83 -11.51 6.70 10.94
N GLY A 84 -10.29 6.16 10.90
CA GLY A 84 -9.37 6.37 9.80
C GLY A 84 -8.45 7.56 10.04
N TRP A 85 -7.27 7.50 9.42
CA TRP A 85 -6.50 8.69 9.13
C TRP A 85 -6.93 9.23 7.76
N THR A 86 -7.36 10.48 7.71
CA THR A 86 -7.56 11.19 6.45
C THR A 86 -6.24 11.90 6.11
N CYS A 87 -5.64 11.53 4.98
CA CYS A 87 -4.62 12.39 4.38
C CYS A 87 -5.30 13.69 3.92
N GLY A 88 -4.67 14.85 4.17
CA GLY A 88 -5.01 16.05 3.42
C GLY A 88 -4.84 15.78 1.91
N GLU A 89 -5.71 16.34 1.07
CA GLU A 89 -5.88 15.99 -0.36
C GLU A 89 -4.67 16.24 -1.30
N GLU A 90 -3.44 16.50 -0.82
CA GLU A 90 -2.36 16.94 -1.70
C GLU A 90 -1.17 15.97 -1.80
N GLY A 91 -1.07 15.27 -2.94
CA GLY A 91 0.20 14.79 -3.54
C GLY A 91 1.08 13.80 -2.76
N ARG A 92 2.10 13.27 -3.44
CA ARG A 92 3.12 12.39 -2.82
C ARG A 92 4.01 13.13 -1.80
N GLU A 93 4.02 14.47 -1.81
CA GLU A 93 4.89 15.28 -0.94
C GLU A 93 4.15 16.10 0.15
N ALA A 94 2.83 16.34 0.07
CA ALA A 94 2.11 17.13 1.11
C ALA A 94 1.63 16.28 2.30
N ARG A 95 2.16 15.05 2.43
CA ARG A 95 1.82 14.12 3.50
C ARG A 95 2.42 14.49 4.86
N THR A 96 3.02 15.66 5.08
CA THR A 96 3.62 16.05 6.37
C THR A 96 2.67 16.83 7.31
N GLY A 97 1.38 16.97 6.98
CA GLY A 97 0.45 17.87 7.70
C GLY A 97 -0.93 17.29 8.06
N GLY A 98 -1.14 15.98 8.01
CA GLY A 98 -2.43 15.38 8.35
C GLY A 98 -2.69 15.39 9.87
N THR A 99 -3.86 15.87 10.30
CA THR A 99 -4.34 15.70 11.68
C THR A 99 -5.09 14.38 11.82
N PHE A 100 -4.83 13.63 12.89
CA PHE A 100 -5.66 12.49 13.24
C PHE A 100 -6.82 12.99 14.08
N GLU A 101 -8.04 12.80 13.58
CA GLU A 101 -9.25 13.21 14.29
C GLU A 101 -9.95 12.05 15.01
N GLY A 102 -9.43 10.82 14.86
CA GLY A 102 -10.02 9.61 15.44
C GLY A 102 -9.48 9.22 16.83
N ALA A 103 -9.88 8.04 17.25
CA ALA A 103 -9.43 7.38 18.48
C ALA A 103 -7.95 6.93 18.49
N GLU A 104 -7.25 7.25 19.57
CA GLU A 104 -5.85 6.87 19.79
C GLU A 104 -5.74 5.72 20.79
N ILE A 105 -5.08 4.62 20.43
CA ILE A 105 -4.59 3.62 21.39
C ILE A 105 -3.15 4.00 21.76
N ARG A 106 -2.93 4.38 23.01
CA ARG A 106 -1.63 4.86 23.48
C ARG A 106 -1.04 3.90 24.49
N GLN A 107 0.22 3.55 24.31
CA GLN A 107 0.94 2.80 25.33
C GLN A 107 1.24 3.71 26.53
N VAL A 108 0.76 3.35 27.72
CA VAL A 108 0.92 4.16 28.96
C VAL A 108 1.82 3.51 29.99
N SER A 109 2.06 2.20 29.88
CA SER A 109 2.93 1.45 30.79
C SER A 109 3.43 0.16 30.13
N GLY A 110 4.35 -0.53 30.80
CA GLY A 110 4.98 -1.74 30.28
C GLY A 110 6.08 -1.46 29.25
N ASP A 111 6.87 -2.51 29.03
CA ASP A 111 7.71 -2.72 27.86
C ASP A 111 7.06 -3.87 27.09
N GLY A 112 6.96 -3.78 25.77
CA GLY A 112 6.56 -4.89 24.92
C GLY A 112 5.67 -4.49 23.76
N THR A 113 4.82 -5.43 23.33
CA THR A 113 3.91 -5.20 22.21
C THR A 113 2.65 -4.49 22.67
N ILE A 114 2.23 -3.41 21.98
CA ILE A 114 0.97 -2.72 22.24
C ILE A 114 -0.21 -3.59 21.82
N VAL A 115 -0.24 -4.04 20.55
CA VAL A 115 -1.27 -4.94 20.02
C VAL A 115 -0.65 -6.25 19.53
N SER A 116 -0.86 -7.33 20.29
CA SER A 116 -0.48 -8.68 19.88
C SER A 116 -1.61 -9.36 19.12
N ILE A 117 -1.33 -9.92 17.96
CA ILE A 117 -2.30 -10.66 17.15
C ILE A 117 -2.08 -12.16 17.39
N GLY A 118 -2.89 -12.70 18.29
CA GLY A 118 -2.86 -14.11 18.71
C GLY A 118 -3.62 -15.07 17.78
N THR A 119 -4.14 -14.59 16.65
CA THR A 119 -5.10 -15.34 15.82
C THR A 119 -4.95 -15.07 14.31
N SER A 120 -5.63 -15.87 13.50
CA SER A 120 -5.76 -15.65 12.05
C SER A 120 -7.01 -14.83 11.75
N ASN A 121 -7.10 -14.23 10.56
CA ASN A 121 -8.25 -13.44 10.12
C ASN A 121 -8.53 -12.22 11.04
N ALA A 122 -7.48 -11.55 11.51
CA ALA A 122 -7.57 -10.33 12.29
C ALA A 122 -7.33 -9.10 11.41
N THR A 123 -8.09 -8.03 11.65
CA THR A 123 -7.94 -6.75 10.95
C THR A 123 -7.76 -5.62 11.95
N ILE A 124 -6.81 -4.72 11.67
CA ILE A 124 -6.63 -3.44 12.34
C ILE A 124 -6.81 -2.37 11.25
N ASP A 125 -7.85 -1.55 11.38
CA ASP A 125 -8.23 -0.57 10.36
C ASP A 125 -8.50 0.80 10.99
N GLY A 126 -7.86 1.83 10.44
CA GLY A 126 -8.22 3.21 10.77
C GLY A 126 -7.88 3.69 12.19
N LEU A 127 -6.99 2.99 12.90
CA LEU A 127 -6.59 3.35 14.25
C LEU A 127 -5.31 4.20 14.25
N LYS A 128 -5.20 5.11 15.21
CA LYS A 128 -3.90 5.64 15.62
C LYS A 128 -3.38 4.81 16.78
N ILE A 129 -2.19 4.25 16.64
CA ILE A 129 -1.55 3.49 17.71
C ILE A 129 -0.19 4.12 17.99
N LYS A 130 -0.05 4.59 19.23
CA LYS A 130 1.08 5.40 19.67
C LYS A 130 1.87 4.65 20.75
N GLY A 131 3.16 4.45 20.51
CA GLY A 131 4.05 3.91 21.54
C GLY A 131 4.33 4.92 22.66
N ARG A 132 5.23 4.57 23.58
CA ARG A 132 5.66 5.47 24.66
C ARG A 132 6.65 6.54 24.20
N GLY A 133 6.85 6.69 22.90
CA GLY A 133 7.98 7.41 22.33
C GLY A 133 9.28 6.69 22.67
N TYR A 134 10.32 7.49 22.77
CA TYR A 134 11.68 7.00 22.89
C TYR A 134 12.14 6.83 24.34
N THR A 135 11.23 7.02 25.31
CA THR A 135 11.54 6.84 26.72
C THR A 135 11.51 5.34 27.07
N GLY A 136 12.68 4.70 27.13
CA GLY A 136 12.80 3.30 27.56
C GLY A 136 14.12 2.65 27.12
N PRO A 137 14.42 1.44 27.62
CA PRO A 137 15.53 0.65 27.08
C PRO A 137 15.31 0.41 25.59
N ARG A 138 16.40 0.44 24.81
CA ARG A 138 16.36 0.12 23.37
C ARG A 138 15.67 -1.23 23.16
N GLY A 139 14.81 -1.32 22.13
CA GLY A 139 14.20 -2.60 21.74
C GLY A 139 12.93 -2.98 22.50
N SER A 140 12.39 -2.09 23.35
CA SER A 140 11.36 -2.52 24.30
C SER A 140 9.93 -2.50 23.74
N ASN A 141 9.59 -1.72 22.70
CA ASN A 141 8.20 -1.53 22.28
C ASN A 141 7.93 -1.87 20.81
N THR A 142 6.98 -2.78 20.58
CA THR A 142 6.46 -3.10 19.24
C THR A 142 5.02 -2.63 19.12
N VAL A 143 4.63 -1.94 18.05
CA VAL A 143 3.24 -1.43 17.95
C VAL A 143 2.27 -2.58 17.66
N ILE A 144 2.52 -3.33 16.58
CA ILE A 144 1.73 -4.51 16.20
C ILE A 144 2.67 -5.70 16.01
N TYR A 145 2.35 -6.82 16.66
CA TYR A 145 3.14 -8.05 16.58
C TYR A 145 2.27 -9.26 16.25
N ALA A 146 2.75 -10.14 15.37
CA ALA A 146 2.18 -11.47 15.18
C ALA A 146 3.28 -12.51 14.98
N THR A 147 3.05 -13.72 15.50
CA THR A 147 3.98 -14.84 15.32
C THR A 147 3.32 -16.21 15.26
N GLY A 148 4.08 -17.20 14.79
CA GLY A 148 3.65 -18.56 14.58
C GLY A 148 2.78 -18.67 13.32
N SER A 149 2.05 -19.78 13.19
CA SER A 149 1.26 -20.11 12.00
C SER A 149 -0.04 -19.30 11.85
N LYS A 150 0.02 -17.98 11.95
CA LYS A 150 -1.12 -17.08 11.74
C LYS A 150 -1.23 -16.68 10.28
N THR A 151 -2.46 -16.54 9.79
CA THR A 151 -2.73 -16.16 8.41
C THR A 151 -3.80 -15.08 8.33
N ASN A 152 -3.84 -14.37 7.20
CA ASN A 152 -4.91 -13.43 6.85
C ASN A 152 -4.99 -12.26 7.83
N ILE A 153 -3.84 -11.68 8.17
CA ILE A 153 -3.75 -10.50 9.02
C ILE A 153 -3.74 -9.26 8.14
N THR A 154 -4.54 -8.25 8.50
CA THR A 154 -4.62 -6.99 7.77
C THR A 154 -4.37 -5.81 8.71
N VAL A 155 -3.43 -4.94 8.36
CA VAL A 155 -3.19 -3.65 9.02
C VAL A 155 -3.31 -2.57 7.97
N ARG A 156 -4.34 -1.72 8.05
CA ARG A 156 -4.57 -0.70 7.02
C ARG A 156 -5.11 0.62 7.53
N ASN A 157 -4.83 1.68 6.77
CA ASN A 157 -5.31 3.04 7.05
C ASN A 157 -4.98 3.54 8.47
N CYS A 158 -3.97 2.95 9.12
CA CYS A 158 -3.60 3.28 10.49
C CYS A 158 -2.53 4.38 10.50
N TRP A 159 -2.45 5.10 11.62
CA TRP A 159 -1.30 5.93 11.95
C TRP A 159 -0.56 5.31 13.13
N LEU A 160 0.62 4.76 12.87
CA LEU A 160 1.43 4.08 13.86
C LEU A 160 2.68 4.93 14.13
N CYS A 161 2.93 5.30 15.38
CA CYS A 161 3.99 6.26 15.68
C CYS A 161 4.66 6.09 17.04
N GLU A 162 5.81 6.76 17.21
CA GLU A 162 6.49 6.94 18.48
C GLU A 162 6.86 5.61 19.16
N THR A 163 7.56 4.73 18.44
CA THR A 163 8.01 3.44 18.97
C THR A 163 9.53 3.34 19.06
N ASN A 164 10.02 2.74 20.14
CA ASN A 164 11.46 2.60 20.40
C ASN A 164 12.06 1.27 19.89
N ASN A 165 11.28 0.47 19.14
CA ASN A 165 11.73 -0.74 18.44
C ASN A 165 11.03 -0.87 17.08
N ARG A 166 10.09 -1.81 16.91
CA ARG A 166 9.45 -2.14 15.63
C ARG A 166 8.05 -1.54 15.58
N CYS A 167 7.60 -1.08 14.43
CA CYS A 167 6.22 -0.66 14.28
C CYS A 167 5.33 -1.88 14.01
N ILE A 168 5.51 -2.52 12.86
CA ILE A 168 4.82 -3.77 12.51
C ILE A 168 5.85 -4.88 12.45
N ASP A 169 5.61 -5.96 13.17
CA ASP A 169 6.49 -7.12 13.23
C ASP A 169 5.70 -8.42 13.05
N PHE A 170 5.85 -9.02 11.87
CA PHE A 170 5.30 -10.32 11.56
C PHE A 170 6.46 -11.29 11.43
N THR A 171 6.48 -12.31 12.29
CA THR A 171 7.65 -13.19 12.41
C THR A 171 7.28 -14.69 12.50
N HIS A 172 8.15 -15.57 12.02
CA HIS A 172 8.12 -17.01 12.25
C HIS A 172 6.81 -17.72 11.85
N GLY A 173 6.59 -17.91 10.55
CA GLY A 173 5.48 -18.73 10.03
C GLY A 173 4.16 -17.98 9.82
N VAL A 174 4.16 -16.66 10.02
CA VAL A 174 3.03 -15.79 9.66
C VAL A 174 2.91 -15.74 8.14
N SER A 175 1.68 -15.72 7.61
CA SER A 175 1.45 -15.67 6.17
C SER A 175 0.21 -14.87 5.74
N HIS A 176 0.11 -14.58 4.45
CA HIS A 176 -1.03 -13.89 3.83
C HIS A 176 -1.36 -12.55 4.51
N VAL A 177 -0.34 -11.73 4.74
CA VAL A 177 -0.48 -10.45 5.46
C VAL A 177 -0.64 -9.27 4.52
N VAL A 178 -1.43 -8.29 4.94
CA VAL A 178 -1.61 -7.00 4.27
C VAL A 178 -1.16 -5.90 5.21
N VAL A 179 -0.24 -5.06 4.75
CA VAL A 179 0.12 -3.79 5.38
C VAL A 179 -0.13 -2.71 4.34
N GLN A 180 -1.23 -1.97 4.47
CA GLN A 180 -1.68 -1.09 3.39
C GLN A 180 -2.08 0.31 3.86
N ASN A 181 -1.63 1.34 3.14
CA ASN A 181 -2.05 2.74 3.35
C ASN A 181 -1.86 3.22 4.79
N ASN A 182 -0.83 2.73 5.48
CA ASN A 182 -0.52 3.19 6.83
C ASN A 182 0.42 4.39 6.77
N ARG A 183 0.30 5.28 7.75
CA ARG A 183 1.34 6.24 8.12
C ARG A 183 2.15 5.63 9.27
N ILE A 184 3.45 5.55 9.12
CA ILE A 184 4.39 4.99 10.09
C ILE A 184 5.50 6.02 10.28
N GLU A 185 5.67 6.55 11.47
CA GLU A 185 6.68 7.59 11.71
C GLU A 185 7.24 7.57 13.12
N ASP A 186 8.33 8.29 13.35
CA ASP A 186 8.97 8.39 14.66
C ASP A 186 9.28 7.00 15.24
N ILE A 187 9.97 6.19 14.42
CA ILE A 187 10.29 4.80 14.70
C ILE A 187 11.79 4.68 14.97
N HIS A 188 12.19 3.88 15.95
CA HIS A 188 13.61 3.73 16.26
C HIS A 188 14.33 2.64 15.47
N TYR A 189 13.71 1.46 15.28
CA TYR A 189 14.36 0.34 14.61
C TYR A 189 13.75 0.02 13.25
N VAL A 190 12.50 -0.49 13.20
CA VAL A 190 11.92 -0.98 11.94
C VAL A 190 10.50 -0.47 11.75
N GLY A 191 10.20 0.10 10.58
CA GLY A 191 8.82 0.41 10.19
C GLY A 191 8.00 -0.88 9.99
N VAL A 192 8.35 -1.68 8.99
CA VAL A 192 7.69 -2.97 8.71
C VAL A 192 8.71 -4.11 8.64
N MET A 193 8.59 -5.08 9.54
CA MET A 193 9.40 -6.30 9.57
C MET A 193 8.56 -7.50 9.10
N LEU A 194 9.03 -8.15 8.03
CA LEU A 194 8.52 -9.42 7.52
C LEU A 194 9.60 -10.49 7.71
N HIS A 195 9.64 -11.08 8.90
CA HIS A 195 10.65 -12.06 9.28
C HIS A 195 10.09 -13.47 9.06
N GLU A 196 10.60 -14.19 8.05
CA GLU A 196 10.12 -15.55 7.69
C GLU A 196 8.63 -15.61 7.32
N VAL A 197 8.12 -14.52 6.73
CA VAL A 197 6.73 -14.39 6.30
C VAL A 197 6.55 -14.95 4.89
N LYS A 198 5.45 -15.68 4.67
CA LYS A 198 5.05 -16.15 3.34
C LYS A 198 3.83 -15.42 2.82
N VAL A 199 3.85 -14.94 1.58
CA VAL A 199 2.73 -14.20 0.98
C VAL A 199 2.41 -12.91 1.75
N ALA A 200 3.00 -11.79 1.33
CA ALA A 200 2.74 -10.50 1.98
C ALA A 200 2.61 -9.37 0.96
N HIS A 201 1.68 -8.46 1.21
CA HIS A 201 1.55 -7.22 0.44
C HIS A 201 1.78 -6.04 1.37
N VAL A 202 2.82 -5.26 1.09
CA VAL A 202 3.12 -3.98 1.75
C VAL A 202 2.90 -2.89 0.70
N ILE A 203 1.76 -2.21 0.76
CA ILE A 203 1.27 -1.36 -0.33
C ILE A 203 0.90 0.04 0.14
N GLY A 204 1.40 1.08 -0.54
CA GLY A 204 0.90 2.45 -0.35
C GLY A 204 1.21 3.05 1.01
N ASN A 205 2.15 2.47 1.78
CA ASN A 205 2.50 2.96 3.11
C ASN A 205 3.41 4.18 3.01
N HIS A 206 3.27 5.08 3.97
CA HIS A 206 4.19 6.19 4.21
C HIS A 206 4.99 5.86 5.45
N ILE A 207 6.31 5.69 5.30
CA ILE A 207 7.22 5.37 6.39
C ILE A 207 8.27 6.49 6.45
N GLU A 208 8.32 7.24 7.54
CA GLU A 208 9.28 8.35 7.66
C GLU A 208 9.89 8.45 9.06
N ASP A 209 10.94 9.27 9.16
CA ASP A 209 11.57 9.67 10.43
C ASP A 209 11.99 8.50 11.31
N LEU A 210 12.84 7.64 10.75
CA LEU A 210 13.52 6.62 11.54
C LEU A 210 14.68 7.29 12.30
N GLN A 211 14.51 7.47 13.61
CA GLN A 211 15.43 8.25 14.45
C GLN A 211 15.81 7.50 15.74
N ASP A 212 17.06 7.64 16.20
CA ASP A 212 17.44 7.48 17.61
C ASP A 212 17.51 8.86 18.27
N PRO A 213 16.48 9.27 19.01
CA PRO A 213 16.45 10.61 19.60
C PRO A 213 16.99 10.65 21.03
N VAL A 214 17.46 9.53 21.59
CA VAL A 214 17.86 9.49 23.01
C VAL A 214 19.35 9.77 23.19
N SER A 215 20.18 9.45 22.19
CA SER A 215 21.63 9.54 22.35
C SER A 215 22.33 10.57 21.45
N GLY A 216 21.68 11.02 20.37
CA GLY A 216 22.37 11.74 19.30
C GLY A 216 23.39 10.86 18.55
N GLU A 217 23.58 9.60 18.97
CA GLU A 217 24.11 8.53 18.13
C GLU A 217 22.92 7.99 17.36
N ILE A 218 23.06 7.88 16.04
CA ILE A 218 21.99 7.34 15.22
C ILE A 218 22.09 5.81 15.24
N TYR A 219 20.93 5.15 15.15
CA TYR A 219 20.86 3.70 15.21
C TYR A 219 21.29 3.14 13.85
N HIS A 220 22.50 2.58 13.82
CA HIS A 220 23.13 2.12 12.58
C HIS A 220 22.35 1.06 11.81
N ASN A 221 21.34 0.39 12.40
CA ASN A 221 20.62 -0.70 11.73
C ASN A 221 19.11 -0.40 11.54
N GLY A 222 18.72 0.84 11.26
CA GLY A 222 17.31 1.19 11.02
C GLY A 222 16.75 0.66 9.69
N TYR A 223 15.51 0.17 9.66
CA TYR A 223 14.88 -0.30 8.41
C TYR A 223 13.51 0.33 8.18
N GLY A 224 13.28 0.96 7.04
CA GLY A 224 11.92 1.34 6.67
C GLY A 224 11.04 0.10 6.53
N ILE A 225 11.41 -0.77 5.59
CA ILE A 225 10.81 -2.10 5.35
C ILE A 225 11.94 -3.12 5.28
N VAL A 226 11.80 -4.24 5.99
CA VAL A 226 12.74 -5.37 5.90
C VAL A 226 12.02 -6.69 5.74
N ILE A 227 12.52 -7.50 4.82
CA ILE A 227 12.14 -8.90 4.60
C ILE A 227 13.33 -9.73 5.08
N SER A 228 13.21 -10.50 6.16
CA SER A 228 14.34 -11.21 6.76
C SER A 228 14.15 -12.71 6.90
N GLY A 229 15.19 -13.50 6.57
CA GLY A 229 15.29 -14.95 6.81
C GLY A 229 16.48 -15.29 7.71
N ASP A 230 16.51 -14.73 8.93
CA ASP A 230 17.70 -14.81 9.77
C ASP A 230 17.93 -16.19 10.41
N ASP A 231 16.92 -17.01 10.70
CA ASP A 231 17.14 -18.31 11.34
C ASP A 231 17.78 -19.32 10.36
N PRO A 232 19.06 -19.70 10.57
CA PRO A 232 19.72 -20.70 9.72
C PRO A 232 19.18 -22.12 9.92
N ALA A 233 18.39 -22.38 10.95
CA ALA A 233 17.89 -23.71 11.28
C ALA A 233 16.47 -23.99 10.76
N ALA A 234 15.74 -22.98 10.28
CA ALA A 234 14.29 -23.07 10.08
C ALA A 234 13.81 -23.33 8.64
N ASP A 235 14.68 -23.30 7.61
CA ASP A 235 14.29 -23.33 6.18
C ASP A 235 13.19 -22.30 5.80
N ALA A 236 12.91 -21.33 6.67
CA ALA A 236 11.77 -20.44 6.57
C ALA A 236 12.16 -19.18 5.80
N ILE A 237 12.43 -19.35 4.52
CA ILE A 237 12.75 -18.25 3.62
C ILE A 237 11.49 -17.40 3.43
N PRO A 238 11.53 -16.08 3.66
CA PRO A 238 10.43 -15.22 3.30
C PRO A 238 10.19 -15.29 1.80
N GLU A 239 8.95 -15.49 1.36
CA GLU A 239 8.68 -15.69 -0.05
C GLU A 239 7.32 -15.12 -0.48
N ASP A 240 7.22 -14.80 -1.78
CA ASP A 240 6.01 -14.25 -2.41
C ASP A 240 5.59 -12.90 -1.80
N ILE A 241 6.53 -11.97 -1.79
CA ILE A 241 6.35 -10.66 -1.14
C ILE A 241 6.23 -9.56 -2.19
N ILE A 242 5.21 -8.70 -2.05
CA ILE A 242 5.01 -7.52 -2.88
C ILE A 242 5.18 -6.27 -2.03
N LEU A 243 6.12 -5.43 -2.45
CA LEU A 243 6.33 -4.08 -1.96
C LEU A 243 5.93 -3.13 -3.09
N GLN A 244 4.80 -2.44 -2.96
CA GLN A 244 4.27 -1.61 -4.03
C GLN A 244 3.88 -0.21 -3.56
N ASP A 245 4.23 0.82 -4.32
CA ASP A 245 3.78 2.21 -4.08
C ASP A 245 4.10 2.74 -2.66
N ASN A 246 5.12 2.21 -1.99
CA ASN A 246 5.50 2.70 -0.66
C ASN A 246 6.38 3.94 -0.79
N PHE A 247 6.17 4.89 0.11
CA PHE A 247 7.06 6.03 0.32
C PHE A 247 7.85 5.80 1.59
N VAL A 248 9.18 5.72 1.49
CA VAL A 248 10.07 5.49 2.63
C VAL A 248 11.13 6.58 2.68
N LYS A 249 11.11 7.42 3.70
CA LYS A 249 12.01 8.57 3.79
C LYS A 249 12.75 8.62 5.12
N HIS A 250 13.95 9.19 5.10
CA HIS A 250 14.72 9.53 6.30
C HIS A 250 15.01 8.28 7.14
N VAL A 251 15.81 7.38 6.55
CA VAL A 251 16.39 6.20 7.21
C VAL A 251 17.91 6.40 7.26
N PRO A 252 18.39 7.33 8.10
CA PRO A 252 19.65 8.06 7.91
C PRO A 252 20.93 7.21 7.94
N GLU A 253 20.91 6.01 8.51
CA GLU A 253 22.11 5.20 8.68
C GLU A 253 22.01 3.79 8.09
N TRP A 254 20.92 3.45 7.40
CA TRP A 254 20.83 2.11 6.85
C TRP A 254 19.83 2.04 5.69
N HIS A 255 18.90 1.08 5.68
CA HIS A 255 18.22 0.67 4.46
C HIS A 255 16.74 1.09 4.48
N CYS A 256 16.28 1.85 3.48
CA CYS A 256 14.85 2.12 3.32
C CYS A 256 14.09 0.82 3.08
N ILE A 257 14.50 0.03 2.09
CA ILE A 257 13.93 -1.30 1.81
C ILE A 257 15.06 -2.33 1.76
N ASN A 258 15.06 -3.28 2.69
CA ASN A 258 16.02 -4.38 2.73
C ASN A 258 15.35 -5.72 2.47
N ASN A 259 15.70 -6.36 1.37
CA ASN A 259 15.46 -7.77 1.14
C ASN A 259 16.64 -8.56 1.71
N HIS A 260 16.50 -8.96 2.96
CA HIS A 260 17.44 -9.76 3.72
C HIS A 260 17.10 -11.25 3.58
N TYR A 261 17.42 -11.83 2.41
CA TYR A 261 17.21 -13.25 2.06
C TYR A 261 15.79 -13.69 1.64
N GLY A 262 14.86 -12.77 1.37
CA GLY A 262 13.58 -13.14 0.78
C GLY A 262 13.67 -13.60 -0.68
N GLU A 263 12.76 -14.46 -1.12
CA GLU A 263 12.66 -14.95 -2.49
C GLU A 263 11.35 -14.54 -3.14
N ARG A 264 11.33 -14.38 -4.46
CA ARG A 264 10.13 -13.97 -5.19
C ARG A 264 9.57 -12.67 -4.62
N VAL A 265 10.49 -11.75 -4.30
CA VAL A 265 10.18 -10.41 -3.84
C VAL A 265 10.02 -9.51 -5.06
N LEU A 266 8.83 -8.92 -5.20
CA LEU A 266 8.56 -7.86 -6.16
C LEU A 266 8.55 -6.52 -5.44
N ALA A 267 9.49 -5.64 -5.74
CA ALA A 267 9.47 -4.25 -5.31
C ALA A 267 9.18 -3.36 -6.52
N VAL A 268 8.00 -2.74 -6.56
CA VAL A 268 7.53 -1.96 -7.71
C VAL A 268 7.01 -0.59 -7.30
N ASP A 269 7.38 0.45 -8.05
CA ASP A 269 6.86 1.81 -7.89
C ASP A 269 7.09 2.41 -6.47
N ASN A 270 8.10 1.96 -5.73
CA ASN A 270 8.44 2.53 -4.43
C ASN A 270 9.28 3.80 -4.58
N ASP A 271 9.07 4.78 -3.70
CA ASP A 271 9.82 6.03 -3.62
C ASP A 271 10.58 6.04 -2.30
N VAL A 272 11.90 5.89 -2.37
CA VAL A 272 12.77 5.86 -1.19
C VAL A 272 13.72 7.04 -1.19
N ARG A 273 13.80 7.77 -0.06
CA ARG A 273 14.60 8.99 0.04
C ARG A 273 15.38 9.07 1.35
N ASP A 274 16.49 9.80 1.33
CA ASP A 274 17.30 10.12 2.51
C ASP A 274 17.82 8.86 3.25
N ALA A 275 18.16 7.84 2.44
CA ALA A 275 18.84 6.57 2.72
C ALA A 275 20.35 6.62 3.01
N GLU A 276 20.96 5.75 3.85
CA GLU A 276 22.29 5.18 3.51
C GLU A 276 22.16 4.29 2.27
N VAL A 277 21.12 3.47 2.26
CA VAL A 277 20.80 2.61 1.14
C VAL A 277 19.30 2.68 0.84
N GLY A 278 18.97 2.95 -0.42
CA GLY A 278 17.58 3.04 -0.87
C GLY A 278 16.88 1.67 -0.84
N LEU A 279 17.17 0.84 -1.83
CA LEU A 279 16.69 -0.55 -1.86
C LEU A 279 17.88 -1.50 -1.98
N VAL A 280 17.87 -2.59 -1.21
CA VAL A 280 19.01 -3.51 -1.18
C VAL A 280 18.59 -4.94 -1.02
N LYS A 281 19.35 -5.80 -1.69
CA LYS A 281 19.34 -7.24 -1.46
C LYS A 281 20.59 -7.59 -0.65
N THR A 282 20.38 -8.17 0.53
CA THR A 282 21.45 -8.71 1.38
C THR A 282 21.51 -10.23 1.23
N TYR A 283 22.73 -10.81 1.24
CA TYR A 283 22.98 -12.24 0.96
C TYR A 283 23.54 -13.02 2.15
N LYS A 284 23.06 -14.26 2.32
CA LYS A 284 23.47 -15.12 3.44
C LYS A 284 24.68 -15.93 2.96
N PRO A 285 25.83 -15.89 3.65
CA PRO A 285 27.04 -16.53 3.12
C PRO A 285 27.05 -18.07 3.12
N GLN A 286 26.01 -18.78 3.61
CA GLN A 286 26.23 -20.10 4.23
C GLN A 286 25.44 -21.33 3.74
N THR A 287 24.42 -21.25 2.86
CA THR A 287 23.56 -22.44 2.64
C THR A 287 23.53 -23.05 1.24
N GLY A 288 24.24 -22.51 0.25
CA GLY A 288 24.22 -23.10 -1.11
C GLY A 288 22.83 -23.13 -1.76
N LEU A 289 21.85 -22.44 -1.16
CA LEU A 289 20.54 -22.21 -1.74
C LEU A 289 20.72 -21.22 -2.88
N ALA A 290 20.37 -21.65 -4.09
CA ALA A 290 20.37 -20.79 -5.27
C ALA A 290 19.52 -19.56 -4.94
N GLY A 291 20.10 -18.36 -5.08
CA GLY A 291 19.44 -17.12 -4.68
C GLY A 291 18.11 -16.97 -5.41
N GLY A 292 17.03 -16.81 -4.65
CA GLY A 292 15.72 -16.70 -5.26
C GLY A 292 15.55 -15.44 -6.09
N TYR A 293 14.66 -15.56 -7.08
CA TYR A 293 14.33 -14.55 -8.07
C TYR A 293 13.71 -13.33 -7.40
N ASN A 294 14.30 -12.15 -7.55
CA ASN A 294 13.71 -10.91 -7.07
C ASN A 294 13.61 -9.91 -8.20
N LEU A 295 12.59 -9.07 -8.16
CA LEU A 295 12.29 -8.16 -9.25
C LEU A 295 12.02 -6.76 -8.69
N TYR A 296 12.82 -5.80 -9.13
CA TYR A 296 12.78 -4.42 -8.68
C TYR A 296 12.47 -3.54 -9.87
N ILE A 297 11.30 -2.92 -9.88
CA ILE A 297 10.77 -2.25 -11.05
C ILE A 297 10.35 -0.82 -10.72
N ASN A 298 10.80 0.15 -11.51
CA ASN A 298 10.33 1.53 -11.47
C ASN A 298 10.34 2.17 -10.06
N ASN A 299 11.29 1.75 -9.24
CA ASN A 299 11.50 2.38 -7.94
C ASN A 299 12.32 3.66 -8.14
N TYR A 300 11.99 4.69 -7.39
CA TYR A 300 12.78 5.90 -7.27
C TYR A 300 13.62 5.80 -5.99
N ALA A 301 14.93 6.03 -6.08
CA ALA A 301 15.78 6.14 -4.91
C ALA A 301 16.65 7.41 -4.95
N GLU A 302 16.60 8.18 -3.88
CA GLU A 302 17.40 9.39 -3.67
C GLU A 302 18.17 9.29 -2.36
N ASN A 303 19.50 9.35 -2.42
CA ASN A 303 20.34 9.21 -1.23
C ASN A 303 20.98 10.55 -0.87
N HIS A 304 20.83 10.98 0.38
CA HIS A 304 21.41 12.24 0.89
C HIS A 304 22.44 12.05 2.01
N THR A 305 22.71 10.81 2.39
CA THR A 305 23.54 10.53 3.58
C THR A 305 25.03 10.62 3.23
N ARG A 306 25.79 11.18 4.17
CA ARG A 306 27.22 11.46 4.03
C ARG A 306 27.98 10.13 4.05
N ASN A 307 28.59 9.77 2.93
CA ASN A 307 29.59 8.69 2.70
C ASN A 307 29.05 7.42 2.01
N GLY A 308 29.18 7.37 0.67
CA GLY A 308 29.21 6.09 -0.05
C GLY A 308 27.88 5.35 -0.18
N SER A 309 26.77 6.09 -0.24
CA SER A 309 25.40 5.57 -0.31
C SER A 309 25.15 4.72 -1.56
N TRP A 310 24.36 3.66 -1.39
CA TRP A 310 23.99 2.71 -2.44
C TRP A 310 22.52 2.91 -2.80
N CYS A 311 22.18 3.20 -4.05
CA CYS A 311 20.76 3.41 -4.38
C CYS A 311 20.05 2.07 -4.55
N ILE A 312 20.63 1.20 -5.37
CA ILE A 312 20.18 -0.17 -5.58
C ILE A 312 21.38 -1.06 -5.87
N GLY A 313 21.40 -2.23 -5.24
CA GLY A 313 22.28 -3.31 -5.66
C GLY A 313 22.43 -4.37 -4.58
N PRO A 314 23.05 -5.51 -4.95
CA PRO A 314 23.54 -6.44 -3.95
C PRO A 314 24.55 -5.76 -3.02
N ARG A 315 24.30 -5.78 -1.72
CA ARG A 315 25.33 -5.53 -0.71
C ARG A 315 25.82 -6.87 -0.20
N GLN A 316 26.93 -7.35 -0.78
CA GLN A 316 27.57 -8.56 -0.29
C GLN A 316 28.32 -8.26 1.01
N MET A 317 27.73 -8.63 2.14
CA MET A 317 28.42 -8.61 3.43
C MET A 317 29.13 -9.96 3.64
N GLY A 318 30.33 -10.14 3.07
CA GLY A 318 31.14 -11.36 3.29
C GLY A 318 32.05 -11.76 2.13
N THR A 319 32.86 -12.80 2.35
CA THR A 319 33.82 -13.34 1.38
C THR A 319 33.11 -13.89 0.13
N SER A 320 33.68 -13.59 -1.02
CA SER A 320 33.24 -13.91 -2.39
C SER A 320 32.66 -15.33 -2.58
N TYR A 321 31.37 -15.41 -2.92
CA TYR A 321 30.74 -16.62 -3.45
C TYR A 321 30.17 -16.36 -4.87
N PRO A 322 30.48 -17.21 -5.86
CA PRO A 322 30.11 -17.02 -7.26
C PRO A 322 28.74 -17.64 -7.58
N TYR A 323 27.67 -17.19 -6.93
CA TYR A 323 26.32 -17.60 -7.31
C TYR A 323 25.73 -16.57 -8.26
N GLU A 324 25.49 -16.97 -9.51
CA GLU A 324 24.57 -16.29 -10.43
C GLU A 324 23.19 -16.26 -9.75
N GLN A 325 22.63 -15.06 -9.62
CA GLN A 325 21.32 -14.88 -9.01
C GLN A 325 20.48 -13.97 -9.88
N ASP A 326 19.26 -14.43 -10.15
CA ASP A 326 18.32 -13.79 -11.06
C ASP A 326 17.57 -12.67 -10.35
N ASN A 327 18.30 -11.58 -10.07
CA ASN A 327 17.72 -10.32 -9.64
C ASN A 327 17.59 -9.40 -10.85
N HIS A 328 16.38 -8.92 -11.11
CA HIS A 328 16.09 -8.09 -12.27
C HIS A 328 15.76 -6.67 -11.81
N PHE A 329 16.38 -5.66 -12.44
CA PHE A 329 16.21 -4.24 -12.13
C PHE A 329 15.76 -3.49 -13.38
N ILE A 330 14.49 -3.09 -13.42
CA ILE A 330 13.86 -2.57 -14.63
C ILE A 330 13.27 -1.18 -14.38
N GLY A 331 13.73 -0.17 -15.11
CA GLY A 331 13.11 1.16 -15.10
C GLY A 331 13.28 1.96 -13.79
N ASN A 332 14.14 1.51 -12.88
CA ASN A 332 14.40 2.24 -11.63
C ASN A 332 15.15 3.56 -11.90
N THR A 333 14.84 4.59 -11.12
CA THR A 333 15.43 5.92 -11.20
C THR A 333 16.25 6.20 -9.95
N TYR A 334 17.45 6.75 -10.14
CA TYR A 334 18.37 7.03 -9.04
C TYR A 334 18.90 8.45 -9.09
N LYS A 335 18.94 9.08 -7.92
CA LYS A 335 19.46 10.43 -7.73
C LYS A 335 20.52 10.45 -6.62
N ASP A 336 21.56 11.24 -6.83
CA ASP A 336 22.65 11.49 -5.87
C ASP A 336 23.44 10.24 -5.44
N VAL A 337 23.78 9.38 -6.41
CA VAL A 337 24.47 8.11 -6.14
C VAL A 337 25.98 8.26 -6.09
N VAL A 338 26.62 7.80 -5.00
CA VAL A 338 28.08 7.79 -4.85
C VAL A 338 28.68 6.44 -5.29
N LYS A 339 27.97 5.31 -5.14
CA LYS A 339 28.41 3.98 -5.61
C LYS A 339 27.23 3.15 -6.14
N ASN A 340 27.40 2.62 -7.36
CA ASN A 340 26.43 1.77 -8.05
C ASN A 340 27.10 0.45 -8.48
N TYR A 341 27.61 -0.41 -7.59
CA TYR A 341 27.73 -1.87 -7.81
C TYR A 341 28.63 -2.63 -6.83
N SER A 342 28.27 -3.89 -6.59
CA SER A 342 29.20 -5.00 -6.35
C SER A 342 28.90 -6.12 -7.38
N ARG A 343 29.92 -6.87 -7.83
CA ARG A 343 29.96 -7.70 -9.06
C ARG A 343 28.76 -8.65 -9.28
N GLY A 344 28.36 -8.85 -10.55
CA GLY A 344 27.74 -10.10 -11.05
C GLY A 344 26.22 -10.14 -11.32
N GLN A 345 25.63 -9.24 -12.12
CA GLN A 345 24.20 -9.35 -12.51
C GLN A 345 23.93 -9.04 -13.99
N GLU A 346 22.80 -9.57 -14.50
CA GLU A 346 22.30 -9.41 -15.87
C GLU A 346 21.14 -8.38 -15.94
N GLY A 347 21.06 -7.58 -17.01
CA GLY A 347 19.81 -6.88 -17.39
C GLY A 347 19.55 -5.47 -16.82
N PHE A 348 20.57 -4.64 -16.57
CA PHE A 348 20.39 -3.31 -15.97
C PHE A 348 19.91 -2.23 -16.98
N ARG A 349 18.84 -1.49 -16.66
CA ARG A 349 18.44 -0.24 -17.32
C ARG A 349 18.42 0.92 -16.32
N VAL A 350 19.24 1.95 -16.56
CA VAL A 350 19.15 3.24 -15.85
C VAL A 350 18.60 4.29 -16.80
N HIS A 351 17.47 4.89 -16.44
CA HIS A 351 17.05 6.16 -17.03
C HIS A 351 17.65 7.29 -16.16
N HIS A 352 18.74 7.90 -16.62
CA HIS A 352 19.24 9.14 -16.03
C HIS A 352 18.46 10.32 -16.63
N GLU A 353 17.72 11.07 -15.81
CA GLU A 353 17.29 12.42 -16.18
C GLU A 353 18.43 13.42 -16.00
N LYS A 354 18.66 14.20 -17.04
CA LYS A 354 19.84 15.05 -17.25
C LYS A 354 19.64 16.43 -16.59
N TRP A 355 20.41 16.74 -15.55
CA TRP A 355 20.61 18.12 -15.09
C TRP A 355 22.11 18.43 -14.99
N ILE A 356 22.54 19.47 -15.71
CA ILE A 356 23.93 19.86 -16.00
C ILE A 356 24.33 21.04 -15.09
N ASN A 357 25.39 20.91 -14.27
CA ASN A 357 26.72 21.59 -14.36
C ASN A 357 27.57 21.46 -13.04
N PRO A 358 28.92 21.62 -13.05
CA PRO A 358 29.93 20.64 -12.56
C PRO A 358 30.85 21.24 -11.44
N PRO A 359 32.02 20.70 -10.98
CA PRO A 359 32.93 19.64 -11.53
C PRO A 359 33.32 18.54 -10.49
N THR A 360 33.80 17.34 -10.79
CA THR A 360 34.55 16.70 -11.89
C THR A 360 34.12 15.22 -11.98
N ASP A 361 34.28 14.62 -13.17
CA ASP A 361 34.00 13.23 -13.57
C ASP A 361 32.57 12.95 -14.07
N ILE A 362 32.42 13.09 -15.39
CA ILE A 362 31.20 12.81 -16.16
C ILE A 362 31.47 11.60 -17.07
N TRP A 363 30.59 10.60 -17.04
CA TRP A 363 30.48 9.59 -18.10
C TRP A 363 29.04 9.51 -18.62
N TYR A 364 28.92 9.57 -19.96
CA TYR A 364 27.66 9.44 -20.71
C TYR A 364 27.48 8.01 -21.19
N PHE A 365 26.25 7.47 -21.15
CA PHE A 365 25.90 6.31 -21.98
C PHE A 365 24.47 6.42 -22.55
N ALA A 366 24.37 6.39 -23.87
CA ALA A 366 23.18 6.06 -24.64
C ALA A 366 23.55 4.88 -25.56
N ASN A 367 22.70 3.86 -25.58
CA ASN A 367 22.85 2.57 -26.25
C ASN A 367 23.79 1.58 -25.54
N GLY A 368 23.26 0.40 -25.25
CA GLY A 368 23.79 -0.53 -24.27
C GLY A 368 25.22 -1.00 -24.52
N HIS A 369 26.03 -0.90 -23.48
CA HIS A 369 27.11 -1.80 -23.08
C HIS A 369 27.61 -1.28 -21.72
N LEU A 370 27.65 -2.13 -20.69
CA LEU A 370 28.33 -1.80 -19.43
C LEU A 370 29.76 -2.33 -19.55
N ASP A 371 30.72 -1.41 -19.69
CA ASP A 371 32.15 -1.72 -19.61
C ASP A 371 32.71 -0.99 -18.38
N LEU A 372 33.13 -1.74 -17.36
CA LEU A 372 33.73 -1.18 -16.14
C LEU A 372 35.24 -1.26 -16.24
N HIS A 373 35.87 -0.14 -16.57
CA HIS A 373 37.26 0.11 -16.19
C HIS A 373 37.28 0.77 -14.81
N HIS A 374 37.66 0.02 -13.77
CA HIS A 374 38.23 0.61 -12.56
C HIS A 374 39.75 0.51 -12.64
N SER A 375 40.43 1.65 -12.67
CA SER A 375 41.82 1.73 -12.21
C SER A 375 41.80 1.71 -10.69
N ASN A 376 42.03 0.54 -10.10
CA ASN A 376 42.25 0.41 -8.66
C ASN A 376 43.55 1.13 -8.28
N ASN A 377 43.46 2.08 -7.35
CA ASN A 377 44.42 2.20 -6.27
C ASN A 377 43.67 1.79 -5.00
N ASP A 378 43.43 0.48 -4.86
CA ASP A 378 43.07 -0.15 -3.59
C ASP A 378 44.33 -0.89 -3.09
N PRO A 379 44.89 -0.59 -1.90
CA PRO A 379 46.13 -1.19 -1.40
C PRO A 379 46.01 -2.66 -0.99
N ASP A 380 44.79 -3.18 -0.87
CA ASP A 380 44.56 -4.53 -0.32
C ASP A 380 44.48 -5.57 -1.44
N GLY A 381 45.66 -6.02 -1.87
CA GLY A 381 45.98 -7.15 -2.74
C GLY A 381 44.81 -7.95 -3.34
N GLY A 382 44.42 -7.59 -4.56
CA GLY A 382 43.45 -8.32 -5.38
C GLY A 382 44.11 -8.89 -6.63
N TYR A 383 43.85 -10.18 -6.89
CA TYR A 383 44.26 -10.96 -8.05
C TYR A 383 44.15 -10.23 -9.39
N ASP A 384 45.24 -10.22 -10.16
CA ASP A 384 45.26 -9.84 -11.57
C ASP A 384 44.32 -10.76 -12.37
N LEU A 385 43.15 -10.26 -12.75
CA LEU A 385 42.45 -10.78 -13.93
C LEU A 385 43.13 -10.13 -15.13
N GLU A 386 43.80 -10.95 -15.95
CA GLU A 386 44.49 -10.52 -17.16
C GLU A 386 43.60 -9.59 -17.99
N ALA A 387 44.09 -8.37 -18.21
CA ALA A 387 43.50 -7.42 -19.13
C ALA A 387 43.51 -8.00 -20.55
N GLY A 388 42.32 -8.13 -21.17
CA GLY A 388 42.25 -8.17 -22.63
C GLY A 388 41.38 -9.22 -23.31
N GLN A 389 40.32 -9.74 -22.69
CA GLN A 389 39.27 -10.44 -23.47
C GLN A 389 37.91 -9.79 -23.19
N PRO A 390 37.35 -9.00 -24.12
CA PRO A 390 35.96 -8.56 -24.00
C PRO A 390 35.07 -9.79 -24.03
N LEU A 391 34.42 -10.10 -22.90
CA LEU A 391 33.31 -11.05 -22.88
C LEU A 391 32.15 -10.39 -23.63
N SER A 392 32.14 -10.52 -24.95
CA SER A 392 30.99 -10.20 -25.80
C SER A 392 29.93 -11.27 -25.57
N TYR A 393 29.21 -11.20 -24.45
CA TYR A 393 27.92 -11.87 -24.35
C TYR A 393 26.94 -11.14 -25.27
N LYS A 394 26.87 -11.59 -26.53
CA LYS A 394 25.76 -11.25 -27.42
C LYS A 394 24.52 -11.97 -26.88
N ASN A 395 23.87 -11.42 -25.86
CA ASN A 395 22.48 -11.76 -25.59
C ASN A 395 21.66 -11.17 -26.73
N THR A 396 21.34 -12.02 -27.71
CA THR A 396 20.35 -11.68 -28.73
C THR A 396 18.98 -11.81 -28.08
N PHE A 397 18.47 -10.69 -27.56
CA PHE A 397 17.09 -10.62 -27.11
C PHE A 397 16.16 -10.72 -28.34
N THR A 398 15.14 -11.56 -28.24
CA THR A 398 14.06 -11.63 -29.21
C THR A 398 13.07 -10.51 -28.92
N THR A 399 12.58 -9.83 -29.96
CA THR A 399 11.48 -8.87 -29.80
C THR A 399 10.24 -9.64 -29.36
N PRO A 400 9.64 -9.32 -28.19
CA PRO A 400 8.46 -10.03 -27.72
C PRO A 400 7.25 -9.76 -28.60
N ASP A 401 6.25 -10.64 -28.51
CA ASP A 401 4.92 -10.34 -29.03
C ASP A 401 4.26 -9.21 -28.24
N ALA A 402 3.46 -8.39 -28.93
CA ALA A 402 2.66 -7.37 -28.25
C ALA A 402 1.59 -8.04 -27.39
N PRO A 403 1.38 -7.60 -26.13
CA PRO A 403 0.24 -8.05 -25.36
C PRO A 403 -1.06 -7.75 -26.10
N ALA A 404 -2.01 -8.68 -26.01
CA ALA A 404 -3.29 -8.60 -26.70
C ALA A 404 -4.43 -8.38 -25.70
N ASP A 405 -5.62 -8.11 -26.24
CA ASP A 405 -6.88 -8.04 -25.49
C ASP A 405 -6.83 -7.14 -24.24
N LEU A 406 -6.15 -5.99 -24.33
CA LEU A 406 -6.14 -5.04 -23.22
C LEU A 406 -7.57 -4.54 -22.99
N THR A 407 -8.12 -4.89 -21.83
CA THR A 407 -9.43 -4.42 -21.36
C THR A 407 -9.24 -3.58 -20.12
N VAL A 408 -9.98 -2.47 -20.05
CA VAL A 408 -9.91 -1.50 -18.98
C VAL A 408 -11.31 -1.34 -18.39
N VAL A 409 -11.44 -1.60 -17.10
CA VAL A 409 -12.71 -1.49 -16.37
C VAL A 409 -12.53 -0.45 -15.27
N ALA A 410 -13.22 0.67 -15.40
CA ALA A 410 -13.26 1.70 -14.37
C ALA A 410 -14.33 1.40 -13.32
N ASP A 411 -14.00 1.68 -12.07
CA ASP A 411 -14.87 1.70 -10.91
C ASP A 411 -14.70 3.06 -10.18
N ALA A 412 -15.51 3.33 -9.14
CA ALA A 412 -15.57 4.62 -8.47
C ALA A 412 -14.23 5.13 -7.91
N SER A 413 -13.29 4.23 -7.61
CA SER A 413 -12.00 4.57 -6.99
C SER A 413 -10.79 3.86 -7.62
N LYS A 414 -10.99 3.09 -8.69
CA LYS A 414 -9.94 2.28 -9.31
C LYS A 414 -10.21 2.01 -10.78
N VAL A 415 -9.16 1.74 -11.52
CA VAL A 415 -9.23 1.18 -12.88
C VAL A 415 -8.52 -0.16 -12.86
N THR A 416 -9.22 -1.20 -13.29
CA THR A 416 -8.66 -2.55 -13.45
C THR A 416 -8.31 -2.77 -14.92
N LEU A 417 -7.04 -3.08 -15.19
CA LEU A 417 -6.52 -3.41 -16.50
C LEU A 417 -6.22 -4.90 -16.52
N THR A 418 -6.67 -5.58 -17.57
CA THR A 418 -6.33 -6.99 -17.83
C THR A 418 -5.96 -7.15 -19.29
N TRP A 419 -5.00 -8.04 -19.58
CA TRP A 419 -4.53 -8.32 -20.94
C TRP A 419 -4.14 -9.79 -21.07
N THR A 420 -3.93 -10.23 -22.30
CA THR A 420 -3.41 -11.56 -22.63
C THR A 420 -1.97 -11.45 -23.09
N MET A 421 -1.15 -12.42 -22.71
CA MET A 421 0.22 -12.58 -23.20
C MET A 421 0.49 -14.06 -23.41
N THR A 422 0.66 -14.46 -24.66
CA THR A 422 0.94 -15.85 -25.06
C THR A 422 2.41 -16.13 -25.20
N ASP A 423 3.20 -15.10 -25.48
CA ASP A 423 4.65 -15.21 -25.53
C ASP A 423 5.22 -15.35 -24.10
N SER A 424 6.23 -16.21 -23.99
CA SER A 424 6.93 -16.53 -22.75
C SER A 424 8.31 -15.87 -22.68
N GLU A 425 8.79 -15.28 -23.78
CA GLU A 425 10.09 -14.62 -23.89
C GLU A 425 9.99 -13.12 -23.64
N HIS A 426 9.60 -12.76 -22.41
CA HIS A 426 9.64 -11.38 -21.92
C HIS A 426 9.99 -11.33 -20.44
N ASP A 427 10.55 -10.21 -20.02
CA ASP A 427 11.01 -9.96 -18.66
C ASP A 427 10.11 -8.98 -17.90
N SER A 428 9.29 -8.19 -18.61
CA SER A 428 8.37 -7.24 -17.99
C SER A 428 7.31 -6.71 -18.95
N PHE A 429 6.32 -6.02 -18.39
CA PHE A 429 5.41 -5.15 -19.14
C PHE A 429 5.54 -3.69 -18.71
N GLU A 430 5.36 -2.78 -19.65
CA GLU A 430 5.21 -1.34 -19.41
C GLU A 430 3.80 -0.91 -19.73
N LEU A 431 3.12 -0.28 -18.77
CA LEU A 431 1.78 0.27 -18.93
C LEU A 431 1.85 1.79 -19.01
N GLN A 432 1.19 2.35 -20.02
CA GLN A 432 1.09 3.79 -20.19
C GLN A 432 -0.36 4.24 -20.19
N ARG A 433 -0.58 5.48 -19.71
CA ARG A 433 -1.85 6.19 -19.77
C ARG A 433 -1.70 7.47 -20.59
N SER A 434 -2.75 7.82 -21.33
CA SER A 434 -2.92 9.11 -21.99
C SER A 434 -4.33 9.63 -21.74
N ASP A 435 -4.47 10.95 -21.58
CA ASP A 435 -5.79 11.57 -21.48
C ASP A 435 -6.59 11.47 -22.78
N ASN A 436 -5.91 11.45 -23.95
CA ASN A 436 -6.55 11.55 -25.27
C ASN A 436 -6.33 10.33 -26.18
N GLY A 437 -5.63 9.31 -25.69
CA GLY A 437 -5.39 8.06 -26.44
C GLY A 437 -4.46 8.18 -27.65
N SER A 438 -3.82 9.32 -27.88
CA SER A 438 -2.96 9.55 -29.04
C SER A 438 -1.60 10.15 -28.65
N THR A 439 -1.56 11.12 -27.75
CA THR A 439 -0.34 11.83 -27.32
C THR A 439 -0.26 11.94 -25.80
N GLY A 440 0.85 12.45 -25.27
CA GLY A 440 0.98 12.67 -23.83
C GLY A 440 0.97 11.38 -23.01
N TRP A 441 1.45 10.28 -23.59
CA TRP A 441 1.55 9.01 -22.91
C TRP A 441 2.56 9.09 -21.77
N GLN A 442 2.12 8.67 -20.59
CA GLN A 442 2.93 8.61 -19.39
C GLN A 442 2.93 7.18 -18.88
N THR A 443 4.10 6.67 -18.51
CA THR A 443 4.20 5.38 -17.84
C THR A 443 3.54 5.47 -16.48
N VAL A 444 2.54 4.62 -16.26
CA VAL A 444 1.78 4.56 -15.01
C VAL A 444 2.14 3.37 -14.16
N ALA A 445 2.69 2.32 -14.78
CA ALA A 445 3.15 1.14 -14.08
C ALA A 445 4.08 0.32 -14.94
N TRP A 446 4.83 -0.54 -14.27
CA TRP A 446 5.51 -1.67 -14.89
C TRP A 446 5.12 -2.96 -14.15
N ARG A 447 5.18 -4.10 -14.85
CA ARG A 447 4.73 -5.39 -14.30
C ARG A 447 5.75 -6.51 -14.56
N PRO A 448 5.78 -7.55 -13.71
CA PRO A 448 6.59 -8.75 -13.92
C PRO A 448 6.24 -9.48 -15.23
N PRO A 449 7.08 -10.43 -15.66
CA PRO A 449 6.75 -11.30 -16.77
C PRO A 449 5.62 -12.27 -16.44
N ASN A 450 4.92 -12.75 -17.46
CA ASN A 450 3.80 -13.69 -17.33
C ASN A 450 4.32 -15.12 -17.15
N ILE A 451 4.95 -15.36 -16.01
CA ILE A 451 5.39 -16.69 -15.59
C ILE A 451 4.63 -17.06 -14.31
N ASN A 452 4.30 -18.34 -14.16
CA ASN A 452 3.53 -18.83 -13.02
C ASN A 452 4.17 -18.49 -11.66
N ARG A 453 5.49 -18.29 -11.64
CA ARG A 453 6.23 -17.88 -10.43
C ARG A 453 5.77 -16.53 -9.88
N TRP A 454 5.27 -15.60 -10.72
CA TRP A 454 4.76 -14.30 -10.29
C TRP A 454 3.24 -14.30 -10.14
N LYS A 455 2.57 -15.46 -10.07
CA LYS A 455 1.13 -15.56 -9.82
C LYS A 455 0.92 -15.96 -8.37
N PHE A 456 0.53 -15.00 -7.55
CA PHE A 456 0.31 -15.23 -6.12
C PHE A 456 -1.18 -15.33 -5.86
N THR A 457 -1.60 -16.48 -5.33
CA THR A 457 -2.93 -16.65 -4.77
C THR A 457 -2.88 -16.31 -3.28
N SER A 458 -4.01 -15.88 -2.74
CA SER A 458 -4.13 -15.61 -1.31
C SER A 458 -5.46 -16.10 -0.79
N THR A 459 -5.44 -16.61 0.44
CA THR A 459 -6.65 -16.92 1.20
C THR A 459 -7.18 -15.74 2.01
N ASN A 460 -6.42 -14.63 2.07
CA ASN A 460 -6.85 -13.40 2.72
C ASN A 460 -7.80 -12.64 1.78
N PRO A 461 -9.06 -12.38 2.16
CA PRO A 461 -10.01 -11.66 1.31
C PRO A 461 -9.60 -10.20 1.05
N ASN A 462 -8.71 -9.64 1.85
CA ASN A 462 -8.18 -8.28 1.68
C ASN A 462 -6.91 -8.25 0.81
N LEU A 463 -6.34 -9.42 0.46
CA LEU A 463 -5.28 -9.51 -0.53
C LEU A 463 -5.91 -9.64 -1.91
N VAL A 464 -5.61 -8.69 -2.79
CA VAL A 464 -5.89 -8.86 -4.21
C VAL A 464 -4.92 -9.91 -4.74
N PRO A 465 -5.39 -11.01 -5.37
CA PRO A 465 -4.49 -11.94 -6.05
C PRO A 465 -3.57 -11.16 -6.99
N PHE A 466 -2.28 -11.46 -6.94
CA PHE A 466 -1.35 -10.82 -7.84
C PHE A 466 -1.21 -11.66 -9.10
N ASP A 467 -1.65 -11.10 -10.21
CA ASP A 467 -1.45 -11.65 -11.55
C ASP A 467 -0.59 -10.65 -12.35
N PRO A 468 0.52 -11.09 -12.99
CA PRO A 468 1.29 -10.26 -13.90
C PRO A 468 0.43 -9.72 -15.05
N LEU A 469 -0.67 -10.38 -15.41
CA LEU A 469 -1.61 -9.98 -16.46
C LEU A 469 -2.74 -9.06 -16.00
N MET A 470 -2.68 -8.58 -14.75
CA MET A 470 -3.64 -7.64 -14.19
C MET A 470 -2.91 -6.47 -13.54
N TYR A 471 -3.49 -5.28 -13.63
CA TYR A 471 -3.05 -4.11 -12.89
C TYR A 471 -4.25 -3.31 -12.36
N ILE A 472 -4.21 -2.89 -11.10
CA ILE A 472 -5.24 -2.04 -10.50
C ILE A 472 -4.63 -0.67 -10.23
N TYR A 473 -5.03 0.31 -11.02
CA TYR A 473 -4.64 1.70 -10.85
C TYR A 473 -5.60 2.40 -9.89
N ARG A 474 -5.11 2.81 -8.71
CA ARG A 474 -5.92 3.46 -7.66
C ARG A 474 -6.06 4.95 -7.88
N ALA A 475 -6.71 5.32 -8.99
CA ALA A 475 -7.22 6.66 -9.22
C ALA A 475 -8.50 6.55 -10.06
N ALA A 476 -9.50 7.37 -9.77
CA ALA A 476 -10.72 7.48 -10.57
C ALA A 476 -10.43 8.24 -11.87
N ASN A 477 -9.62 7.65 -12.74
CA ASN A 477 -9.15 8.33 -13.94
C ASN A 477 -9.79 7.72 -15.19
N GLU A 478 -10.72 8.49 -15.78
CA GLU A 478 -11.03 8.42 -17.20
C GLU A 478 -9.72 8.53 -17.99
N GLY A 479 -9.56 7.77 -19.08
CA GLY A 479 -8.35 7.83 -19.87
C GLY A 479 -8.13 6.60 -20.74
N HIS A 480 -7.08 6.67 -21.53
CA HIS A 480 -6.70 5.65 -22.48
C HIS A 480 -5.44 4.95 -22.01
N TYR A 481 -5.41 3.64 -22.13
CA TYR A 481 -4.32 2.81 -21.68
C TYR A 481 -3.78 1.96 -22.81
N ARG A 482 -2.49 1.70 -22.77
CA ARG A 482 -1.80 0.76 -23.64
C ARG A 482 -0.71 0.04 -22.85
N ILE A 483 -0.36 -1.14 -23.31
CA ILE A 483 0.68 -1.95 -22.69
C ILE A 483 1.62 -2.52 -23.75
N ARG A 484 2.89 -2.72 -23.39
CA ARG A 484 3.84 -3.48 -24.20
C ARG A 484 4.69 -4.39 -23.33
N ALA A 485 5.13 -5.51 -23.89
CA ALA A 485 6.12 -6.40 -23.29
C ALA A 485 7.56 -6.00 -23.67
N TRP A 486 8.51 -6.35 -22.82
CA TRP A 486 9.93 -6.09 -22.97
C TRP A 486 10.75 -7.36 -22.72
N ASN A 487 11.84 -7.55 -23.48
CA ASN A 487 12.84 -8.60 -23.29
C ASN A 487 14.23 -7.98 -23.46
N GLY A 488 15.02 -7.91 -22.39
CA GLY A 488 16.31 -7.20 -22.40
C GLY A 488 16.21 -5.76 -22.86
N ASN A 489 16.72 -5.44 -24.07
CA ASN A 489 16.65 -4.12 -24.70
C ASN A 489 15.56 -3.99 -25.78
N GLU A 490 14.90 -5.08 -26.13
CA GLU A 490 13.86 -5.11 -27.16
C GLU A 490 12.47 -4.89 -26.55
N SER A 491 11.63 -4.11 -27.22
CA SER A 491 10.21 -3.98 -26.87
C SER A 491 9.33 -4.49 -27.99
N SER A 492 8.25 -5.16 -27.62
CA SER A 492 7.12 -5.38 -28.50
C SER A 492 6.49 -4.07 -28.99
N ALA A 493 5.65 -4.17 -30.01
CA ALA A 493 4.69 -3.11 -30.32
C ALA A 493 3.72 -2.89 -29.14
N TRP A 494 3.05 -1.74 -29.12
CA TRP A 494 1.96 -1.50 -28.17
C TRP A 494 0.77 -2.39 -28.49
N SER A 495 0.05 -2.81 -27.44
CA SER A 495 -1.28 -3.42 -27.51
C SER A 495 -2.29 -2.50 -28.21
N ASN A 496 -3.53 -2.97 -28.34
CA ASN A 496 -4.65 -2.07 -28.56
C ASN A 496 -4.69 -0.98 -27.47
N VAL A 497 -5.10 0.23 -27.86
CA VAL A 497 -5.48 1.26 -26.89
C VAL A 497 -6.86 0.91 -26.36
N SER A 498 -7.02 0.96 -25.04
CA SER A 498 -8.26 0.62 -24.35
C SER A 498 -8.63 1.75 -23.41
N GLU A 499 -9.89 2.17 -23.47
CA GLU A 499 -10.39 3.31 -22.69
C GLU A 499 -11.01 2.82 -21.39
N ALA A 500 -10.65 3.45 -20.27
CA ALA A 500 -11.45 3.41 -19.07
C ALA A 500 -12.76 4.14 -19.35
N GLY A 501 -13.74 3.40 -19.87
CA GLY A 501 -15.05 3.94 -20.18
C GLY A 501 -15.65 4.59 -18.94
N GLY A 502 -15.70 5.93 -18.95
CA GLY A 502 -16.66 6.63 -18.11
C GLY A 502 -18.06 6.18 -18.55
N ALA A 503 -19.00 6.08 -17.61
CA ALA A 503 -20.41 6.06 -17.98
C ALA A 503 -20.65 7.19 -19.00
N THR A 504 -21.03 6.82 -20.22
CA THR A 504 -21.13 7.68 -21.41
C THR A 504 -21.58 9.09 -21.07
N SER A 505 -20.68 10.06 -21.18
CA SER A 505 -21.01 11.48 -21.13
C SER A 505 -21.30 11.94 -22.57
N LEU A 506 -22.55 12.34 -22.82
CA LEU A 506 -22.86 13.16 -23.99
C LEU A 506 -22.22 14.53 -23.77
N GLU A 507 -21.44 14.97 -24.76
CA GLU A 507 -20.75 16.25 -24.80
C GLU A 507 -21.69 17.44 -24.47
N THR A 508 -21.19 18.38 -23.68
CA THR A 508 -21.00 19.78 -24.12
C THR A 508 -20.06 20.46 -23.13
N GLY A 509 -18.98 21.04 -23.66
CA GLY A 509 -17.87 21.54 -22.85
C GLY A 509 -18.17 22.79 -22.04
N VAL A 510 -17.67 22.83 -20.80
CA VAL A 510 -17.17 24.05 -20.13
C VAL A 510 -16.09 23.65 -19.10
N SER A 511 -14.89 24.21 -19.29
CA SER A 511 -13.90 24.69 -18.31
C SER A 511 -13.83 24.07 -16.89
N ARG A 512 -12.60 23.64 -16.51
CA ARG A 512 -12.00 23.50 -15.16
C ARG A 512 -13.02 23.29 -14.02
N ARG A 513 -13.21 22.02 -13.62
CA ARG A 513 -14.15 21.60 -12.56
C ARG A 513 -13.83 22.30 -11.23
N SER A 514 -14.68 23.25 -10.86
CA SER A 514 -14.78 23.81 -9.52
C SER A 514 -15.48 22.79 -8.61
N ALA A 515 -15.00 22.57 -7.40
CA ALA A 515 -15.64 21.70 -6.41
C ALA A 515 -17.13 22.07 -6.26
N ALA A 516 -18.00 21.06 -6.15
CA ALA A 516 -19.42 21.31 -6.03
C ALA A 516 -19.70 22.05 -4.72
N ARG A 517 -20.36 23.21 -4.80
CA ARG A 517 -20.79 23.99 -3.62
C ARG A 517 -22.25 23.68 -3.36
N LEU A 518 -22.62 23.45 -2.10
CA LEU A 518 -23.99 23.31 -1.64
C LEU A 518 -24.14 24.11 -0.34
N SER A 519 -25.13 25.00 -0.28
CA SER A 519 -25.40 25.86 0.88
C SER A 519 -26.89 26.10 1.04
N VAL A 520 -27.33 26.29 2.29
CA VAL A 520 -28.72 26.56 2.65
C VAL A 520 -28.78 27.84 3.48
N SER A 521 -29.70 28.75 3.15
CA SER A 521 -29.90 30.02 3.85
C SER A 521 -31.40 30.37 3.92
N PRO A 522 -31.90 30.99 4.99
CA PRO A 522 -31.22 31.27 6.26
C PRO A 522 -31.00 29.99 7.09
N GLN A 523 -30.09 30.05 8.06
CA GLN A 523 -29.93 29.04 9.12
C GLN A 523 -30.03 29.74 10.48
N PRO A 524 -31.00 29.38 11.35
CA PRO A 524 -32.04 28.38 11.14
C PRO A 524 -33.10 28.80 10.10
N VAL A 525 -33.77 27.82 9.51
CA VAL A 525 -34.89 27.99 8.58
C VAL A 525 -36.18 28.13 9.38
N THR A 526 -36.84 29.28 9.27
CA THR A 526 -38.11 29.57 9.97
C THR A 526 -39.33 29.27 9.10
N ALA A 527 -39.25 29.46 7.78
CA ALA A 527 -40.36 29.19 6.87
C ALA A 527 -39.90 28.77 5.47
N ARG A 528 -38.90 29.44 4.91
CA ARG A 528 -38.37 29.17 3.56
C ARG A 528 -36.86 29.07 3.59
N ALA A 529 -36.32 28.13 2.83
CA ALA A 529 -34.89 27.91 2.67
C ALA A 529 -34.49 28.09 1.20
N ASP A 530 -33.55 29.00 0.95
CA ASP A 530 -32.82 29.13 -0.30
C ASP A 530 -31.66 28.12 -0.30
N ILE A 531 -31.73 27.16 -1.21
CA ILE A 531 -30.70 26.14 -1.43
C ILE A 531 -29.91 26.55 -2.66
N SER A 532 -28.68 27.03 -2.46
CA SER A 532 -27.77 27.39 -3.56
C SER A 532 -26.77 26.26 -3.80
N PHE A 533 -26.54 25.91 -5.06
CA PHE A 533 -25.60 24.87 -5.42
C PHE A 533 -24.90 25.14 -6.76
N ALA A 534 -23.66 24.66 -6.93
CA ALA A 534 -22.94 24.77 -8.20
C ALA A 534 -22.06 23.53 -8.41
N PRO A 535 -21.78 23.10 -9.65
CA PRO A 535 -22.33 23.64 -10.90
C PRO A 535 -23.78 23.19 -11.15
N ALA A 536 -24.53 23.94 -11.97
CA ALA A 536 -25.80 23.45 -12.51
C ALA A 536 -25.53 22.26 -13.46
N SER A 537 -26.34 21.21 -13.37
CA SER A 537 -26.21 20.00 -14.18
C SER A 537 -27.59 19.48 -14.59
N PRO A 538 -27.78 18.97 -15.83
CA PRO A 538 -29.05 18.40 -16.26
C PRO A 538 -29.41 17.09 -15.54
N ASN A 539 -28.44 16.42 -14.90
CA ASN A 539 -28.63 15.16 -14.16
C ASN A 539 -28.60 15.38 -12.64
N LEU A 540 -29.03 16.55 -12.21
CA LEU A 540 -29.06 16.96 -10.82
C LEU A 540 -30.37 16.52 -10.17
N ARG A 541 -30.27 15.90 -8.99
CA ARG A 541 -31.39 15.61 -8.11
C ARG A 541 -31.12 16.27 -6.77
N LEU A 542 -32.02 17.16 -6.35
CA LEU A 542 -31.96 17.80 -5.04
C LEU A 542 -33.12 17.29 -4.19
N SER A 543 -32.81 16.78 -3.01
CA SER A 543 -33.79 16.21 -2.09
C SER A 543 -33.53 16.66 -0.67
N VAL A 544 -34.58 16.68 0.15
CA VAL A 544 -34.51 16.94 1.59
C VAL A 544 -34.86 15.65 2.32
N HIS A 545 -34.07 15.29 3.32
CA HIS A 545 -34.22 14.07 4.11
C HIS A 545 -34.31 14.37 5.61
N THR A 546 -34.89 13.45 6.37
CA THR A 546 -34.73 13.42 7.84
C THR A 546 -33.31 12.99 8.20
N LEU A 547 -32.90 13.16 9.48
CA LEU A 547 -31.61 12.63 9.96
C LEU A 547 -31.49 11.11 9.82
N GLN A 548 -32.61 10.38 9.81
CA GLN A 548 -32.67 8.93 9.61
C GLN A 548 -32.60 8.55 8.12
N GLY A 549 -32.49 9.52 7.21
CA GLY A 549 -32.34 9.30 5.77
C GLY A 549 -33.65 9.17 4.99
N GLU A 550 -34.80 9.29 5.64
CA GLU A 550 -36.11 9.23 4.98
C GLU A 550 -36.31 10.44 4.06
N LEU A 551 -36.79 10.21 2.83
CA LEU A 551 -37.06 11.29 1.87
C LEU A 551 -38.28 12.11 2.32
N VAL A 552 -38.07 13.40 2.54
CA VAL A 552 -39.08 14.37 3.00
C VAL A 552 -39.65 15.17 1.84
N HIS A 553 -38.78 15.58 0.92
CA HIS A 553 -39.16 16.36 -0.26
C HIS A 553 -38.18 16.13 -1.40
N GLU A 554 -38.69 16.10 -2.63
CA GLU A 554 -37.88 16.10 -3.84
C GLU A 554 -38.16 17.37 -4.63
N LEU A 555 -37.11 18.17 -4.87
CA LEU A 555 -37.23 19.44 -5.58
C LEU A 555 -37.10 19.17 -7.08
N LEU A 556 -38.26 19.03 -7.74
CA LEU A 556 -38.37 18.80 -9.18
C LEU A 556 -38.33 20.15 -9.94
N ASP A 557 -37.73 20.16 -11.13
CA ASP A 557 -37.63 21.31 -12.06
C ASP A 557 -36.69 22.44 -11.62
N ILE A 558 -35.45 22.09 -11.26
CA ILE A 558 -34.44 23.09 -10.92
C ILE A 558 -33.69 23.53 -12.18
N ARG A 559 -33.99 24.73 -12.68
CA ARG A 559 -33.41 25.27 -13.91
C ARG A 559 -32.16 26.13 -13.68
N ASP A 560 -31.88 26.48 -12.43
CA ASP A 560 -30.79 27.37 -12.01
C ASP A 560 -29.99 26.80 -10.83
N VAL A 561 -28.88 27.42 -10.47
CA VAL A 561 -28.03 27.11 -9.28
C VAL A 561 -28.71 27.38 -7.93
N ARG A 562 -30.05 27.48 -7.91
CA ARG A 562 -30.86 27.81 -6.73
C ARG A 562 -32.18 27.04 -6.76
N ALA A 563 -32.58 26.52 -5.60
CA ALA A 563 -33.90 25.98 -5.34
C ALA A 563 -34.46 26.58 -4.06
N GLU A 564 -35.77 26.71 -3.97
CA GLU A 564 -36.45 27.16 -2.75
C GLU A 564 -37.22 25.98 -2.14
N TRP A 565 -37.12 25.82 -0.82
CA TRP A 565 -37.88 24.82 -0.08
C TRP A 565 -38.73 25.49 0.99
N ASP A 566 -40.04 25.24 0.95
CA ASP A 566 -40.99 25.71 1.96
C ASP A 566 -41.03 24.73 3.15
N ALA A 567 -40.39 25.12 4.25
CA ALA A 567 -40.30 24.36 5.48
C ALA A 567 -41.55 24.47 6.37
N SER A 568 -42.53 25.34 6.04
CA SER A 568 -43.67 25.64 6.92
C SER A 568 -44.56 24.43 7.23
N ALA A 569 -44.59 23.45 6.33
CA ALA A 569 -45.34 22.21 6.49
C ALA A 569 -44.62 21.12 7.31
N TYR A 570 -43.35 21.34 7.68
CA TYR A 570 -42.50 20.31 8.27
C TYR A 570 -42.20 20.57 9.76
N PRO A 571 -42.19 19.54 10.64
CA PRO A 571 -41.89 19.73 12.06
C PRO A 571 -40.53 20.39 12.33
N ASN A 572 -40.41 21.11 13.46
CA ASN A 572 -39.12 21.62 13.92
C ASN A 572 -38.14 20.45 14.10
N GLY A 573 -36.90 20.59 13.61
CA GLY A 573 -35.93 19.50 13.62
C GLY A 573 -34.75 19.73 12.67
N MET A 574 -33.79 18.80 12.68
CA MET A 574 -32.69 18.80 11.71
C MET A 574 -33.06 17.97 10.48
N TYR A 575 -32.69 18.49 9.32
CA TYR A 575 -32.88 17.90 8.01
C TYR A 575 -31.57 17.90 7.23
N VAL A 576 -31.45 17.02 6.26
CA VAL A 576 -30.30 16.95 5.35
C VAL A 576 -30.75 17.29 3.95
N VAL A 577 -30.19 18.36 3.38
CA VAL A 577 -30.34 18.65 1.96
C VAL A 577 -29.28 17.87 1.21
N ARG A 578 -29.70 17.03 0.28
CA ARG A 578 -28.86 16.16 -0.53
C ARG A 578 -28.90 16.63 -1.98
N LEU A 579 -27.73 16.95 -2.50
CA LEU A 579 -27.48 17.23 -3.89
C LEU A 579 -26.80 16.03 -4.54
N GLN A 580 -27.49 15.38 -5.46
CA GLN A 580 -26.96 14.28 -6.25
C GLN A 580 -26.70 14.74 -7.69
N ILE A 581 -25.47 14.53 -8.17
CA ILE A 581 -25.08 14.81 -9.56
C ILE A 581 -24.48 13.53 -10.12
N GLY A 582 -25.26 12.79 -10.91
CA GLY A 582 -24.93 11.41 -11.27
C GLY A 582 -24.83 10.51 -10.04
N ASN A 583 -23.66 9.90 -9.81
CA ASN A 583 -23.39 9.05 -8.65
C ASN A 583 -22.77 9.79 -7.45
N ARG A 584 -22.45 11.09 -7.61
CA ARG A 584 -21.88 11.91 -6.53
C ARG A 584 -22.99 12.50 -5.68
N VAL A 585 -22.73 12.58 -4.38
CA VAL A 585 -23.68 13.05 -3.38
C VAL A 585 -22.98 14.08 -2.51
N HIS A 586 -23.52 15.29 -2.47
CA HIS A 586 -23.14 16.33 -1.52
C HIS A 586 -24.31 16.55 -0.56
N SER A 587 -24.03 16.74 0.72
CA SER A 587 -25.06 16.92 1.73
C SER A 587 -24.73 18.10 2.62
N VAL A 588 -25.75 18.85 3.03
CA VAL A 588 -25.63 19.89 4.06
C VAL A 588 -26.78 19.77 5.05
N THR A 589 -26.46 19.91 6.33
CA THR A 589 -27.45 19.86 7.40
C THR A 589 -28.14 21.21 7.56
N MET A 590 -29.41 21.18 7.90
CA MET A 590 -30.28 22.33 8.04
C MET A 590 -31.12 22.19 9.30
N LEU A 591 -31.22 23.26 10.10
CA LEU A 591 -32.09 23.33 11.26
C LEU A 591 -33.38 24.07 10.90
N VAL A 592 -34.53 23.42 11.00
CA VAL A 592 -35.84 24.05 10.91
C VAL A 592 -36.31 24.38 12.33
N ALA A 593 -36.45 25.67 12.63
CA ALA A 593 -36.88 26.17 13.94
C ALA A 593 -37.83 27.35 13.77
N ARG A 594 -39.12 27.13 14.05
CA ARG A 594 -40.18 28.14 14.03
C ARG A 594 -40.33 28.89 15.35
#